data_AF-A0A967BRR3-F1
#
_entry.id   AF-A0A967BRR3-F1
#
_cell.length_a   1.000
_cell.length_b   1.000
_cell.length_c   1.000
_cell.angle_alpha   90.00
_cell.angle_beta   90.00
_cell.angle_gamma   90.00
#
_symmetry.space_group_name_H-M   'P 1'
#
loop_
_entity.id
_entity.type
_entity.pdbx_description
1 polymer ?
#
loop_
_entity_poly.entity_id
_entity_poly.type
_entity_poly.pdbx_seq_one_letter_code
_entity_poly.pdbx_strand_id
1 'polypeptide(L)'
;MTNSNDSFIPRHLGPSTKDISEMLKIIGLNSLEDLVNETISKSILSKQPLAIGKVVSEHDLAQLSKEIAAKNKVFRSFIGQGY
;
A
#
# COMPACT_ATOMS: atom_id res chain seq x y z
N MET A 1 -2.17 19.15 4.91
CA MET A 1 -3.32 19.14 3.99
C MET A 1 -2.91 18.33 2.78
N THR A 2 -3.17 17.02 2.79
CA THR A 2 -2.80 16.13 1.68
C THR A 2 -3.83 16.30 0.58
N ASN A 3 -3.41 16.94 -0.52
CA ASN A 3 -4.23 17.20 -1.70
C ASN A 3 -4.91 15.91 -2.18
N SER A 4 -6.24 15.95 -2.31
CA SER A 4 -7.14 14.83 -2.60
C SER A 4 -7.15 14.36 -4.07
N ASN A 5 -6.16 14.75 -4.88
CA ASN A 5 -6.20 14.55 -6.34
C ASN A 5 -5.36 13.37 -6.85
N ASP A 6 -4.68 12.61 -6.00
CA ASP A 6 -3.97 11.40 -6.42
C ASP A 6 -3.78 10.41 -5.26
N SER A 7 -4.77 9.55 -5.07
CA SER A 7 -4.92 8.73 -3.86
C SER A 7 -4.94 7.25 -4.22
N PHE A 8 -3.78 6.58 -4.13
CA PHE A 8 -3.60 5.15 -4.41
C PHE A 8 -4.51 4.25 -3.56
N ILE A 9 -4.61 4.55 -2.27
CA ILE A 9 -5.31 3.73 -1.28
C ILE A 9 -6.76 3.36 -1.69
N PRO A 10 -7.66 4.31 -2.02
CA PRO A 10 -9.03 3.99 -2.45
C PRO A 10 -9.14 3.34 -3.83
N ARG A 11 -8.10 3.36 -4.67
CA ARG A 11 -8.07 2.59 -5.94
C ARG A 11 -7.55 1.17 -5.71
N HIS A 12 -6.73 0.98 -4.69
CA HIS A 12 -6.14 -0.30 -4.32
C HIS A 12 -7.04 -1.12 -3.39
N LEU A 13 -7.71 -0.46 -2.44
CA LEU A 13 -8.67 -1.09 -1.53
C LEU A 13 -10.06 -1.09 -2.18
N GLY A 14 -10.58 -2.28 -2.46
CA GLY A 14 -11.89 -2.46 -3.08
C GLY A 14 -13.07 -2.02 -2.21
N PRO A 15 -13.16 -2.47 -0.93
CA PRO A 15 -14.26 -2.08 -0.06
C PRO A 15 -14.24 -0.59 0.28
N SER A 16 -15.37 0.08 0.03
CA SER A 16 -15.60 1.43 0.52
C SER A 16 -15.82 1.44 2.04
N THR A 17 -15.81 2.62 2.64
CA THR A 17 -16.15 2.79 4.07
C THR A 17 -17.55 2.26 4.40
N LYS A 18 -18.49 2.34 3.45
CA LYS A 18 -19.83 1.78 3.59
C LYS A 18 -19.79 0.25 3.58
N ASP A 19 -19.08 -0.34 2.62
CA ASP A 19 -18.96 -1.80 2.51
C ASP A 19 -18.30 -2.38 3.76
N ILE A 20 -17.24 -1.74 4.26
CA ILE A 20 -16.56 -2.14 5.50
C ILE A 20 -17.54 -2.12 6.68
N SER A 21 -18.38 -1.08 6.80
CA SER A 21 -19.38 -1.00 7.87
C SER A 21 -20.44 -2.11 7.77
N GLU A 22 -20.90 -2.43 6.55
CA GLU A 22 -21.86 -3.52 6.32
C GLU A 22 -21.25 -4.88 6.64
N MET A 23 -20.00 -5.13 6.21
CA MET A 23 -19.27 -6.36 6.50
C MET A 23 -19.02 -6.56 8.00
N LEU A 24 -18.59 -5.51 8.71
CA LEU A 24 -18.37 -5.57 10.16
C LEU A 24 -19.66 -5.90 10.93
N LYS A 25 -20.79 -5.34 10.51
CA LYS A 25 -22.10 -5.65 11.11
C LYS A 25 -22.48 -7.12 10.97
N ILE A 26 -22.20 -7.75 9.82
CA ILE A 26 -22.51 -9.17 9.59
C ILE A 26 -21.78 -10.07 10.60
N ILE A 27 -20.55 -9.70 10.95
CA ILE A 27 -19.72 -10.45 11.91
C ILE A 27 -19.84 -9.92 13.34
N GLY A 28 -20.74 -8.96 13.61
CA GLY A 28 -21.02 -8.45 14.96
C GLY A 28 -19.94 -7.54 15.55
N LEU A 29 -19.08 -6.94 14.72
CA LEU A 29 -17.98 -6.06 15.16
C LEU A 29 -18.27 -4.58 14.84
N ASN A 30 -17.64 -3.68 15.60
CA ASN A 30 -17.86 -2.23 15.47
C ASN A 30 -16.76 -1.50 14.70
N SER A 31 -15.56 -2.10 14.60
CA SER A 31 -14.40 -1.48 13.96
C SER A 31 -13.43 -2.50 13.37
N LEU A 32 -12.53 -2.04 12.50
CA LEU A 32 -11.42 -2.86 12.00
C LEU A 32 -10.42 -3.18 13.12
N GLU A 33 -10.27 -2.28 14.08
CA GLU A 33 -9.45 -2.49 15.28
C GLU A 33 -9.99 -3.65 16.12
N ASP A 34 -11.32 -3.75 16.30
CA ASP A 34 -11.95 -4.88 17.00
C ASP A 34 -11.63 -6.19 16.28
N LEU A 35 -11.80 -6.22 14.94
CA LEU A 35 -11.49 -7.39 14.12
C LEU A 35 -10.04 -7.84 14.27
N VAL A 36 -9.09 -6.90 14.24
CA VAL A 36 -7.66 -7.21 14.44
C VAL A 36 -7.42 -7.77 15.85
N ASN A 37 -8.02 -7.19 16.88
CA ASN A 37 -7.82 -7.60 18.27
C ASN A 37 -8.43 -8.97 18.60
N GLU A 38 -9.54 -9.35 17.95
CA GLU A 38 -10.14 -10.67 18.12
C GLU A 38 -9.40 -11.76 17.32
N THR A 39 -8.77 -11.38 16.20
CA THR A 39 -8.10 -12.34 15.30
C THR A 39 -6.65 -12.61 15.68
N ILE A 40 -5.91 -11.57 16.11
CA ILE A 40 -4.46 -11.64 16.32
C ILE A 40 -4.11 -11.54 17.81
N SER A 41 -3.32 -12.48 18.31
CA SER A 41 -2.83 -12.43 19.70
C SER A 41 -2.02 -11.16 19.96
N LYS A 42 -2.33 -10.48 21.08
CA LYS A 42 -1.62 -9.26 21.53
C LYS A 42 -0.12 -9.48 21.76
N SER A 43 0.32 -10.72 22.01
CA SER A 43 1.73 -11.03 22.23
C SER A 43 2.59 -10.88 20.97
N ILE A 44 2.00 -10.97 19.79
CA ILE A 44 2.70 -10.90 18.50
C ILE A 44 2.31 -9.66 17.67
N LEU A 45 1.28 -8.92 18.07
CA LEU A 45 0.88 -7.71 17.39
C LEU A 45 1.92 -6.60 17.59
N SER A 46 2.44 -6.05 16.49
CA SER A 46 3.38 -4.93 16.56
C SER A 46 2.71 -3.70 17.18
N LYS A 47 3.38 -3.09 18.16
CA LYS A 47 2.92 -1.86 18.83
C LYS A 47 3.39 -0.58 18.14
N GLN A 48 4.29 -0.71 17.17
CA GLN A 48 4.89 0.42 16.47
C GLN A 48 4.49 0.39 15.00
N PRO A 49 4.23 1.57 14.40
CA PRO A 49 3.99 1.66 12.96
C PRO A 49 5.24 1.23 12.19
N LEU A 50 5.04 0.78 10.96
CA LEU A 50 6.14 0.40 10.08
C LEU A 50 7.01 1.61 9.74
N ALA A 51 8.33 1.47 9.89
CA ALA A 51 9.31 2.51 9.59
C ALA A 51 9.71 2.51 8.09
N ILE A 52 8.72 2.68 7.20
CA ILE A 52 8.90 2.54 5.73
C ILE A 52 8.91 3.87 4.97
N GLY A 53 8.97 4.99 5.68
CA GLY A 53 8.99 6.34 5.09
C GLY A 53 7.60 6.95 4.92
N LYS A 54 7.53 8.02 4.14
CA LYS A 54 6.28 8.78 3.92
C LYS A 54 5.50 8.20 2.75
N VAL A 55 4.17 8.32 2.83
CA VAL A 55 3.28 8.04 1.70
C VAL A 55 3.65 8.94 0.53
N VAL A 56 3.69 8.37 -0.68
CA VAL A 56 3.89 9.07 -1.95
C VAL A 56 2.62 8.96 -2.79
N SER A 57 2.32 9.99 -3.58
CA SER A 57 1.26 9.88 -4.58
C SER A 57 1.70 8.97 -5.73
N GLU A 58 0.77 8.52 -6.56
CA GLU A 58 1.12 7.67 -7.70
C GLU A 58 1.92 8.41 -8.76
N HIS A 59 1.54 9.66 -9.01
CA HIS A 59 2.27 10.57 -9.89
C HIS A 59 3.71 10.77 -9.41
N ASP A 60 3.90 11.04 -8.11
CA ASP A 60 5.24 11.21 -7.55
C ASP A 60 6.05 9.92 -7.62
N LEU A 61 5.41 8.76 -7.39
CA LEU A 61 6.04 7.45 -7.52
C LEU A 61 6.49 7.17 -8.97
N ALA A 62 5.65 7.51 -9.96
CA ALA A 62 5.98 7.35 -11.37
C ALA A 62 7.16 8.24 -11.78
N GLN A 63 7.18 9.49 -11.30
CA GLN A 63 8.29 10.42 -11.54
C GLN A 63 9.59 9.92 -10.88
N LEU A 64 9.54 9.51 -9.61
CA LEU A 64 10.69 8.93 -8.91
C LEU A 64 11.23 7.69 -9.63
N SER A 65 10.34 6.81 -10.08
CA SER A 65 10.71 5.61 -10.82
C SER A 65 11.41 5.95 -12.14
N LYS A 66 10.94 6.98 -12.85
CA LYS A 66 11.57 7.47 -14.08
C LYS A 66 12.96 8.05 -13.82
N GLU A 67 13.14 8.81 -12.75
CA GLU A 67 14.44 9.36 -12.34
C GLU A 67 15.46 8.27 -11.98
N ILE A 68 15.01 7.22 -11.29
CA ILE A 68 15.85 6.06 -10.98
C ILE A 68 16.20 5.30 -12.27
N ALA A 69 15.21 5.03 -13.12
CA ALA A 69 15.40 4.31 -14.38
C ALA A 69 16.35 5.04 -15.34
N ALA A 70 16.34 6.38 -15.36
CA ALA A 70 17.23 7.19 -16.19
C ALA A 70 18.73 7.02 -15.85
N LYS A 71 19.05 6.46 -14.68
CA LYS A 71 20.44 6.15 -14.30
C LYS A 71 20.97 4.88 -14.98
N ASN A 72 20.08 4.04 -15.53
CA ASN A 72 20.48 2.84 -16.26
C ASN A 72 21.09 3.21 -17.61
N LYS A 73 22.10 2.45 -18.03
CA LYS A 73 22.70 2.57 -19.36
C LYS A 73 22.21 1.45 -20.25
N VAL A 74 21.47 1.80 -21.30
CA VAL A 74 20.98 0.84 -22.28
C VAL A 74 22.08 0.56 -23.30
N PHE A 75 22.66 -0.63 -23.25
CA PHE A 75 23.65 -1.10 -24.21
C PHE A 75 23.03 -2.07 -25.21
N ARG A 76 23.67 -2.18 -26.37
CA ARG A 76 23.54 -3.38 -27.19
C ARG A 76 24.32 -4.49 -26.51
N SER A 77 23.61 -5.39 -25.85
CA SER A 77 24.20 -6.48 -25.07
C SER A 77 24.39 -7.70 -25.96
N PHE A 78 25.63 -8.18 -26.08
CA PHE A 78 26.00 -9.41 -26.80
C PHE A 78 26.54 -10.48 -25.83
N ILE A 79 26.03 -10.48 -24.60
CA ILE A 79 26.48 -11.39 -23.54
C ILE A 79 26.06 -12.84 -23.85
N GLY A 80 24.89 -13.02 -24.50
CA GLY A 80 24.33 -14.34 -24.79
C GLY A 80 23.80 -15.02 -23.53
N GLN A 81 23.99 -16.34 -23.44
CA GLN A 81 23.56 -17.17 -22.31
C GLN A 81 22.04 -17.19 -22.03
N GLY A 82 21.22 -17.00 -23.05
CA GLY A 82 19.77 -17.25 -22.97
C GLY A 82 18.88 -16.02 -22.77
N TYR A 83 19.40 -14.81 -23.04
CA TYR A 83 18.64 -13.55 -23.12
C TYR A 83 18.96 -12.81 -24.42
#